data_AF-A0A662KH13-F1
#
_entry.id   AF-A0A662KH13-F1
#
_cell.length_a   1.000
_cell.length_b   1.000
_cell.length_c   1.000
_cell.angle_alpha   90.00
_cell.angle_beta   90.00
_cell.angle_gamma   90.00
#
_symmetry.space_group_name_H-M   'P 1'
#
loop_
_entity.id
_entity.type
_entity.pdbx_description
1 polymer ?
#
loop_
_entity_poly.entity_id
_entity_poly.type
_entity_poly.pdbx_seq_one_letter_code
_entity_poly.pdbx_strand_id
1 'polypeptide(L)'
;MKSIKEINLEECRKRGIMIVRRKSGGGTIYTDEGCLIYGLIFKPHTMNPLKIFEMVCNSIRSALKDLGFNANYKKPNDVLVNGKKVSGSALLVREGVVLVHGTILVDSDLDVMRKVLPRRKDVEVTSLEEEGRKVDIEGLKRMLAEKFGKAMEARFVKGDLSNYEKEMIEKLIEERYGRDEWNFWR
;
A
#
# COMPACT_ATOMS: atom_id res chain seq x y z
N MET A 1 12.32 14.70 1.57
CA MET A 1 10.92 14.41 1.16
C MET A 1 10.95 14.17 -0.34
N LYS A 2 10.53 12.99 -0.82
CA LYS A 2 10.71 12.59 -2.23
C LYS A 2 9.64 13.28 -3.10
N SER A 3 10.10 14.24 -3.89
CA SER A 3 9.32 15.19 -4.68
C SER A 3 8.77 14.59 -5.98
N ILE A 4 7.81 15.28 -6.61
CA ILE A 4 7.35 15.14 -8.02
C ILE A 4 8.49 14.83 -9.02
N LYS A 5 9.73 15.21 -8.72
CA LYS A 5 10.92 14.87 -9.52
C LYS A 5 11.12 13.37 -9.78
N GLU A 6 10.49 12.46 -9.02
CA GLU A 6 10.52 11.02 -9.31
C GLU A 6 9.48 10.59 -10.37
N ILE A 7 8.51 11.46 -10.70
CA ILE A 7 7.36 11.18 -11.56
C ILE A 7 7.59 11.77 -12.96
N ASN A 8 7.31 11.00 -14.00
CA ASN A 8 7.19 11.49 -15.37
C ASN A 8 5.80 12.08 -15.60
N LEU A 9 5.66 13.39 -15.38
CA LEU A 9 4.39 14.11 -15.51
C LEU A 9 3.78 14.04 -16.91
N GLU A 10 4.63 14.03 -17.95
CA GLU A 10 4.17 13.95 -19.33
C GLU A 10 3.52 12.60 -19.61
N GLU A 11 4.14 11.52 -19.14
CA GLU A 11 3.59 10.17 -19.30
C GLU A 11 2.31 9.98 -18.49
N CYS A 12 2.25 10.52 -17.26
CA CYS A 12 1.02 10.52 -16.48
C CYS A 12 -0.11 11.23 -17.23
N ARG A 13 0.15 12.42 -17.80
CA ARG A 13 -0.85 13.17 -18.57
C ARG A 13 -1.32 12.41 -19.80
N LYS A 14 -0.40 11.83 -20.59
CA LYS A 14 -0.73 11.04 -21.79
C LYS A 14 -1.64 9.86 -21.50
N ARG A 15 -1.50 9.26 -20.31
CA ARG A 15 -2.25 8.08 -19.87
C ARG A 15 -3.47 8.41 -19.00
N GLY A 16 -3.73 9.68 -18.69
CA GLY A 16 -4.81 10.07 -17.77
C GLY A 16 -4.58 9.62 -16.32
N ILE A 17 -3.32 9.40 -15.91
CA ILE A 17 -2.98 8.96 -14.55
C ILE A 17 -2.98 10.16 -13.61
N MET A 18 -3.81 10.08 -12.56
CA MET A 18 -3.86 11.09 -11.51
C MET A 18 -2.66 11.02 -10.58
N ILE A 19 -2.24 12.18 -10.06
CA ILE A 19 -1.16 12.28 -9.07
C ILE A 19 -1.78 12.71 -7.75
N VAL A 20 -1.69 11.84 -6.76
CA VAL A 20 -2.21 12.10 -5.41
C VAL A 20 -1.10 12.01 -4.38
N ARG A 21 -1.10 12.94 -3.42
CA ARG A 21 -0.17 12.95 -2.30
C ARG A 21 -0.85 12.39 -1.06
N ARG A 22 -0.30 11.30 -0.51
CA ARG A 22 -0.74 10.77 0.78
C ARG A 22 -0.13 11.56 1.95
N LYS A 23 -0.80 11.50 3.11
CA LYS A 23 -0.33 12.15 4.35
C LYS A 23 0.90 11.46 4.98
N SER A 24 1.03 10.15 4.85
CA SER A 24 2.18 9.43 5.42
C SER A 24 3.46 9.66 4.62
N GLY A 25 4.61 9.40 5.24
CA GLY A 25 5.89 9.36 4.54
C GLY A 25 6.04 8.14 3.61
N GLY A 26 7.25 7.95 3.09
CA GLY A 26 7.65 6.85 2.20
C GLY A 26 7.91 7.30 0.75
N GLY A 27 8.17 6.35 -0.15
CA GLY A 27 8.43 6.62 -1.56
C GLY A 27 7.16 6.80 -2.41
N THR A 28 7.36 7.18 -3.66
CA THR A 28 6.32 7.25 -4.70
C THR A 28 5.95 5.84 -5.16
N ILE A 29 4.65 5.57 -5.29
CA ILE A 29 4.11 4.30 -5.79
C ILE A 29 3.21 4.55 -6.99
N TYR A 30 3.02 3.50 -7.79
CA TYR A 30 2.02 3.45 -8.84
C TYR A 30 0.93 2.47 -8.41
N THR A 31 -0.31 2.78 -8.74
CA THR A 31 -1.50 1.98 -8.42
C THR A 31 -2.43 1.98 -9.62
N ASP A 32 -3.00 0.82 -9.90
CA ASP A 32 -4.04 0.56 -10.90
C ASP A 32 -5.01 -0.50 -10.35
N GLU A 33 -5.90 -1.01 -11.18
CA GLU A 33 -6.89 -2.03 -10.79
C GLU A 33 -6.24 -3.37 -10.38
N GLY A 34 -5.04 -3.66 -10.88
CA GLY A 34 -4.25 -4.83 -10.48
C GLY A 34 -3.55 -4.66 -9.12
N CYS A 35 -3.71 -3.52 -8.46
CA CYS A 35 -3.07 -3.20 -7.18
C CYS A 35 -4.06 -3.30 -6.02
N LEU A 36 -3.84 -4.24 -5.12
CA LEU A 36 -4.61 -4.32 -3.87
C LEU A 36 -4.06 -3.32 -2.85
N ILE A 37 -4.90 -2.38 -2.41
CA ILE A 37 -4.56 -1.40 -1.36
C ILE A 37 -5.22 -1.80 -0.04
N TYR A 38 -4.48 -1.70 1.07
CA TYR A 38 -4.98 -1.97 2.41
C TYR A 38 -4.63 -0.85 3.39
N GLY A 39 -5.44 -0.69 4.43
CA GLY A 39 -5.21 0.22 5.55
C GLY A 39 -5.68 -0.38 6.88
N LEU A 40 -4.87 -0.24 7.92
CA LEU A 40 -5.11 -0.70 9.28
C LEU A 40 -4.99 0.49 10.22
N ILE A 41 -6.04 0.78 10.99
CA ILE A 41 -6.08 1.87 11.97
C ILE A 41 -6.30 1.26 13.35
N PHE A 42 -5.36 1.48 14.27
CA PHE A 42 -5.43 0.89 15.61
C PHE A 42 -4.57 1.64 16.62
N LYS A 43 -4.84 1.42 17.90
CA LYS A 43 -3.94 1.81 19.00
C LYS A 43 -2.94 0.67 19.23
N PRO A 44 -1.62 0.88 19.04
CA PRO A 44 -0.66 -0.21 19.10
C PRO A 44 -0.26 -0.51 20.54
N HIS A 45 0.15 -1.75 20.82
CA HIS A 45 0.82 -2.09 22.08
C HIS A 45 2.26 -1.55 22.17
N THR A 46 2.85 -1.16 21.03
CA THR A 46 4.20 -0.60 20.95
C THR A 46 4.27 0.51 19.91
N MET A 47 4.98 1.59 20.24
CA MET A 47 5.23 2.70 19.31
C MET A 47 6.44 2.47 18.40
N ASN A 48 7.11 1.31 18.50
CA ASN A 48 8.26 0.99 17.66
C ASN A 48 7.82 0.68 16.22
N PRO A 49 8.16 1.52 15.22
CA PRO A 49 7.70 1.33 13.85
C PRO A 49 8.16 0.02 13.23
N LEU A 50 9.36 -0.48 13.59
CA LEU A 50 9.87 -1.74 13.05
C LEU A 50 9.05 -2.93 13.50
N LYS A 51 8.59 -2.94 14.76
CA LYS A 51 7.71 -3.99 15.29
C LYS A 51 6.33 -3.94 14.63
N ILE A 52 5.80 -2.73 14.39
CA ILE A 52 4.53 -2.53 13.69
C ILE A 52 4.62 -3.04 12.25
N PHE A 53 5.68 -2.66 11.51
CA PHE A 53 5.88 -3.16 10.15
C PHE A 53 6.12 -4.67 10.13
N GLU A 54 6.87 -5.21 11.09
CA GLU A 54 7.11 -6.65 11.19
C GLU A 54 5.80 -7.42 11.37
N MET A 55 4.87 -6.94 12.20
CA MET A 55 3.54 -7.53 12.36
C MET A 55 2.76 -7.56 11.03
N VAL A 56 2.68 -6.41 10.35
CA VAL A 56 1.91 -6.27 9.10
C VAL A 56 2.56 -7.06 7.95
N CYS A 57 3.85 -6.87 7.73
CA CYS A 57 4.57 -7.55 6.66
C CYS A 57 4.61 -9.08 6.86
N ASN A 58 4.70 -9.57 8.11
CA ASN A 58 4.61 -11.01 8.36
C ASN A 58 3.21 -11.57 8.12
N SER A 59 2.16 -10.79 8.36
CA SER A 59 0.78 -11.20 8.05
C SER A 59 0.60 -11.37 6.54
N ILE A 60 1.08 -10.42 5.75
CA ILE A 60 1.09 -10.49 4.28
C ILE A 60 1.94 -11.66 3.80
N ARG A 61 3.18 -11.78 4.31
CA ARG A 61 4.08 -12.91 4.01
C ARG A 61 3.40 -14.25 4.26
N SER A 62 2.70 -14.41 5.39
CA SER A 62 1.99 -15.64 5.71
C SER A 62 0.86 -15.91 4.72
N ALA A 63 0.05 -14.92 4.35
CA ALA A 63 -1.02 -15.10 3.36
C ALA A 63 -0.44 -15.52 2.00
N LEU A 64 0.64 -14.89 1.54
CA LEU A 64 1.27 -15.23 0.27
C LEU A 64 1.92 -16.62 0.29
N LYS A 65 2.49 -17.05 1.43
CA LYS A 65 2.99 -18.43 1.59
C LYS A 65 1.89 -19.47 1.50
N ASP A 66 0.72 -19.19 2.09
CA ASP A 66 -0.43 -20.10 2.00
C ASP A 66 -0.97 -20.22 0.56
N LEU A 67 -0.79 -19.17 -0.26
CA LEU A 67 -1.06 -19.20 -1.71
C LEU A 67 0.06 -19.89 -2.54
N GLY A 68 1.12 -20.36 -1.89
CA GLY A 68 2.22 -21.08 -2.53
C GLY A 68 3.34 -20.20 -3.10
N PHE A 69 3.40 -18.92 -2.73
CA PHE A 69 4.52 -18.05 -3.10
C PHE A 69 5.71 -18.18 -2.13
N ASN A 70 6.93 -18.11 -2.64
CA ASN A 70 8.13 -17.98 -1.83
C ASN A 70 8.27 -16.52 -1.32
N ALA A 71 7.48 -16.19 -0.30
CA ALA A 71 7.40 -14.84 0.24
C ALA A 71 8.35 -14.60 1.42
N ASN A 72 9.03 -13.46 1.42
CA ASN A 72 9.98 -13.03 2.46
C ASN A 72 9.72 -11.59 2.91
N TYR A 73 9.87 -11.33 4.20
CA TYR A 73 9.83 -9.97 4.75
C TYR A 73 11.22 -9.33 4.62
N LYS A 74 11.30 -8.18 3.92
CA LYS A 74 12.49 -7.34 3.85
C LYS A 74 12.26 -6.09 4.68
N LYS A 75 13.05 -5.96 5.75
CA LYS A 75 13.02 -4.76 6.60
C LYS A 75 13.32 -3.51 5.76
N PRO A 76 12.71 -2.36 6.10
CA PRO A 76 11.81 -2.19 7.25
C PRO A 76 10.34 -2.50 6.97
N ASN A 77 9.88 -2.58 5.72
CA ASN A 77 8.45 -2.45 5.40
C ASN A 77 8.00 -3.12 4.09
N ASP A 78 8.82 -3.99 3.51
CA ASP A 78 8.58 -4.60 2.20
C ASP A 78 8.34 -6.11 2.28
N VAL A 79 7.50 -6.64 1.41
CA VAL A 79 7.36 -8.09 1.19
C VAL A 79 7.83 -8.40 -0.23
N LEU A 80 8.68 -9.43 -0.32
CA LEU A 80 9.26 -9.92 -1.55
C LEU A 80 8.66 -11.28 -1.91
N VAL A 81 8.51 -11.57 -3.19
CA VAL A 81 8.29 -12.91 -3.74
C VAL A 81 9.48 -13.20 -4.67
N ASN A 82 10.12 -14.35 -4.48
CA ASN A 82 11.32 -14.74 -5.26
C ASN A 82 12.42 -13.65 -5.30
N GLY A 83 12.56 -12.87 -4.21
CA GLY A 83 13.55 -11.80 -4.09
C GLY A 83 13.12 -10.44 -4.68
N LYS A 84 11.99 -10.38 -5.38
CA LYS A 84 11.45 -9.16 -5.99
C LYS A 84 10.30 -8.59 -5.17
N LYS A 85 10.21 -7.27 -5.08
CA LYS A 85 9.21 -6.60 -4.25
C LYS A 85 7.82 -6.70 -4.85
N VAL A 86 6.86 -7.22 -4.06
CA VAL A 86 5.43 -7.25 -4.39
C VAL A 86 4.58 -6.36 -3.49
N SER A 87 5.10 -5.99 -2.32
CA SER A 87 4.37 -5.14 -1.37
C SER A 87 5.29 -4.17 -0.66
N GLY A 88 4.77 -2.98 -0.37
CA GLY A 88 5.42 -2.00 0.49
C GLY A 88 4.40 -1.31 1.39
N SER A 89 4.82 -1.02 2.62
CA SER A 89 3.95 -0.46 3.66
C SER A 89 4.46 0.90 4.13
N ALA A 90 3.57 1.80 4.52
CA ALA A 90 3.91 3.05 5.16
C ALA A 90 3.11 3.21 6.45
N LEU A 91 3.65 3.98 7.38
CA LEU A 91 3.06 4.22 8.69
C LEU A 91 2.93 5.73 8.92
N LEU A 92 1.84 6.09 9.59
CA LEU A 92 1.60 7.39 10.17
C LEU A 92 1.13 7.19 11.62
N VAL A 93 1.70 7.97 12.53
CA VAL A 93 1.31 7.98 13.94
C VAL A 93 0.76 9.36 14.26
N ARG A 94 -0.41 9.40 14.90
CA ARG A 94 -0.99 10.64 15.42
C ARG A 94 -1.76 10.36 16.70
N GLU A 95 -1.48 11.13 17.75
CA GLU A 95 -2.27 11.11 19.01
C GLU A 95 -2.43 9.67 19.58
N GLY A 96 -1.37 8.86 19.51
CA GLY A 96 -1.37 7.48 20.00
C GLY A 96 -2.10 6.46 19.10
N VAL A 97 -2.63 6.88 17.95
CA VAL A 97 -3.23 6.01 16.93
C VAL A 97 -2.26 5.83 15.77
N VAL A 98 -2.17 4.59 15.27
CA VAL A 98 -1.36 4.23 14.12
C VAL A 98 -2.27 3.97 12.92
N LEU A 99 -1.91 4.54 11.78
CA LEU A 99 -2.35 4.12 10.47
C LEU A 99 -1.17 3.40 9.80
N VAL A 100 -1.31 2.10 9.53
CA VAL A 100 -0.44 1.38 8.58
C VAL A 100 -1.24 1.17 7.31
N HIS A 101 -0.66 1.50 6.17
CA HIS A 101 -1.29 1.22 4.88
C HIS A 101 -0.23 0.80 3.88
N GLY A 102 -0.65 0.14 2.82
CA GLY A 102 0.28 -0.36 1.83
C GLY A 102 -0.43 -0.93 0.62
N THR A 103 0.38 -1.45 -0.28
CA THR A 103 -0.10 -2.07 -1.51
C THR A 103 0.46 -3.46 -1.68
N ILE A 104 -0.26 -4.30 -2.42
CA ILE A 104 0.20 -5.58 -2.93
C ILE A 104 -0.06 -5.57 -4.43
N LEU A 105 1.00 -5.69 -5.22
CA LEU A 105 0.94 -5.73 -6.67
C LEU A 105 0.45 -7.12 -7.08
N VAL A 106 -0.82 -7.25 -7.41
CA VAL A 106 -1.41 -8.54 -7.79
C VAL A 106 -1.18 -8.78 -9.27
N ASP A 107 -1.70 -7.87 -10.11
CA ASP A 107 -1.61 -7.89 -11.57
C ASP A 107 -1.45 -6.46 -12.12
N SER A 108 -0.68 -5.62 -11.44
CA SER A 108 -0.44 -4.24 -11.89
C SER A 108 0.42 -4.18 -13.15
N ASP A 109 0.15 -3.20 -14.01
CA ASP A 109 0.94 -2.93 -15.21
C ASP A 109 2.30 -2.30 -14.83
N LEU A 110 3.31 -3.16 -14.68
CA LEU A 110 4.64 -2.74 -14.27
C LEU A 110 5.39 -1.98 -15.38
N ASP A 111 4.98 -2.12 -16.64
CA ASP A 111 5.57 -1.35 -17.74
C ASP A 111 5.09 0.10 -17.71
N VAL A 112 3.81 0.33 -17.42
CA VAL A 112 3.29 1.67 -17.13
C VAL A 112 3.97 2.24 -15.90
N MET A 113 4.09 1.47 -14.80
CA MET A 113 4.83 1.90 -13.61
C MET A 113 6.25 2.38 -13.96
N ARG A 114 7.01 1.60 -14.74
CA ARG A 114 8.40 1.92 -15.12
C ARG A 114 8.47 3.21 -15.94
N LYS A 115 7.50 3.47 -16.81
CA LYS A 115 7.42 4.70 -17.64
C LYS A 115 7.07 5.93 -16.81
N VAL A 116 6.17 5.80 -15.83
CA VAL A 116 5.74 6.93 -14.98
C VAL A 116 6.65 7.18 -13.78
N LEU A 117 7.42 6.18 -13.32
CA LEU A 117 8.40 6.28 -12.23
C LEU A 117 9.83 5.90 -12.69
N PRO A 118 10.43 6.62 -13.67
CA PRO A 118 11.67 6.20 -14.33
C PRO A 118 12.92 6.22 -13.43
N ARG A 119 12.84 6.85 -12.26
CA ARG A 119 13.98 7.01 -11.34
C ARG A 119 14.06 5.94 -10.26
N ARG A 120 13.21 4.91 -10.32
CA ARG A 120 13.19 3.80 -9.35
C ARG A 120 14.21 2.71 -9.76
N LYS A 121 15.49 2.92 -9.46
CA LYS A 121 16.58 2.03 -9.91
C LYS A 121 17.01 0.96 -8.90
N ASP A 122 16.68 1.11 -7.61
CA ASP A 122 17.36 0.32 -6.56
C ASP A 122 16.58 -0.92 -6.07
N VAL A 123 15.35 -1.13 -6.53
CA VAL A 123 14.51 -2.26 -6.08
C VAL A 123 13.78 -2.87 -7.26
N GLU A 124 14.08 -4.14 -7.52
CA GLU A 124 13.31 -4.95 -8.47
C GLU A 124 11.89 -5.17 -7.93
N VAL A 125 10.90 -4.91 -8.77
CA VAL A 125 9.48 -4.98 -8.44
C VAL A 125 8.83 -5.97 -9.41
N THR A 126 7.93 -6.79 -8.88
CA THR A 126 7.13 -7.80 -9.61
C THR A 126 5.68 -7.76 -9.13
N SER A 127 4.78 -8.40 -9.86
CA SER A 127 3.40 -8.67 -9.43
C SER A 127 3.26 -10.14 -9.02
N LEU A 128 2.20 -10.47 -8.27
CA LEU A 128 1.95 -11.87 -7.91
C LEU A 128 1.69 -12.75 -9.14
N GLU A 129 0.98 -12.24 -10.14
CA GLU A 129 0.67 -12.99 -11.35
C GLU A 129 1.89 -13.16 -12.28
N GLU A 130 2.79 -12.18 -12.34
CA GLU A 130 4.09 -12.31 -13.04
C GLU A 130 4.97 -13.41 -12.41
N GLU A 131 4.81 -13.69 -11.11
CA GLU A 131 5.50 -14.78 -10.41
C GLU A 131 4.81 -16.15 -10.59
N GLY A 132 3.90 -16.26 -11.58
CA GLY A 132 3.46 -17.52 -12.17
C GLY A 132 2.16 -18.10 -11.59
N ARG A 133 1.36 -17.31 -10.87
CA ARG A 133 0.10 -17.77 -10.28
C ARG A 133 -0.97 -16.70 -10.36
N LYS A 134 -2.13 -17.05 -10.92
CA LYS A 134 -3.33 -16.21 -10.82
C LYS A 134 -3.79 -16.10 -9.38
N VAL A 135 -4.23 -14.91 -8.99
CA VAL A 135 -4.64 -14.63 -7.62
C VAL A 135 -6.06 -14.09 -7.60
N ASP A 136 -6.96 -14.80 -6.91
CA ASP A 136 -8.28 -14.26 -6.56
C ASP A 136 -8.10 -13.12 -5.54
N ILE A 137 -8.27 -11.87 -5.99
CA ILE A 137 -8.14 -10.66 -5.15
C ILE A 137 -9.11 -10.71 -3.97
N GLU A 138 -10.33 -11.22 -4.14
CA GLU A 138 -11.31 -11.30 -3.05
C GLU A 138 -10.90 -12.37 -2.03
N GLY A 139 -10.37 -13.51 -2.50
CA GLY A 139 -9.73 -14.52 -1.68
C GLY A 139 -8.56 -13.96 -0.88
N LEU A 140 -7.67 -13.22 -1.54
CA LEU A 140 -6.53 -12.56 -0.88
C LEU A 140 -6.99 -11.54 0.18
N LYS A 141 -8.03 -10.73 -0.10
CA LYS A 141 -8.62 -9.80 0.88
C LYS A 141 -9.10 -10.52 2.14
N ARG A 142 -9.83 -11.64 1.99
CA ARG A 142 -10.30 -12.45 3.13
C ARG A 142 -9.14 -13.02 3.94
N MET A 143 -8.16 -13.62 3.27
CA MET A 143 -6.97 -14.17 3.92
C MET A 143 -6.20 -13.08 4.68
N LEU A 144 -6.00 -11.92 4.08
CA LEU A 144 -5.30 -10.80 4.72
C LEU A 144 -6.06 -10.30 5.96
N ALA A 145 -7.38 -10.14 5.87
CA ALA A 145 -8.19 -9.76 7.04
C ALA A 145 -8.00 -10.77 8.19
N GLU A 146 -8.05 -12.07 7.90
CA GLU A 146 -7.81 -13.10 8.92
C GLU A 146 -6.40 -13.04 9.51
N LYS A 147 -5.35 -12.91 8.67
CA LYS A 147 -3.95 -12.84 9.14
C LYS A 147 -3.70 -11.58 9.96
N PHE A 148 -4.19 -10.42 9.53
CA PHE A 148 -4.10 -9.18 10.27
C PHE A 148 -4.85 -9.28 11.60
N GLY A 149 -6.07 -9.84 11.60
CA GLY A 149 -6.86 -10.01 12.81
C GLY A 149 -6.12 -10.87 13.83
N LYS A 150 -5.59 -12.01 13.40
CA LYS A 150 -4.77 -12.89 14.26
C LYS A 150 -3.54 -12.17 14.82
N ALA A 151 -2.83 -11.40 14.00
CA ALA A 151 -1.63 -10.67 14.43
C ALA A 151 -1.94 -9.52 15.41
N MET A 152 -3.16 -8.96 15.34
CA MET A 152 -3.64 -7.90 16.20
C MET A 152 -4.47 -8.40 17.40
N GLU A 153 -4.58 -9.73 17.57
CA GLU A 153 -5.45 -10.37 18.56
C GLU A 153 -6.91 -9.84 18.49
N ALA A 154 -7.36 -9.58 17.26
CA ALA A 154 -8.64 -8.96 16.97
C ALA A 154 -9.41 -9.77 15.92
N ARG A 155 -10.73 -9.55 15.88
CA ARG A 155 -11.59 -10.06 14.81
C ARG A 155 -12.11 -8.89 13.99
N PHE A 156 -11.81 -8.89 12.70
CA PHE A 156 -12.47 -7.95 11.79
C PHE A 156 -13.88 -8.42 11.49
N VAL A 157 -14.81 -7.48 11.56
CA VAL A 157 -16.19 -7.66 11.15
C VAL A 157 -16.45 -6.69 10.01
N LYS A 158 -17.15 -7.15 8.98
CA LYS A 158 -17.54 -6.27 7.88
C LYS A 158 -18.46 -5.19 8.42
N GLY A 159 -18.13 -3.93 8.11
CA GLY A 159 -18.93 -2.77 8.46
C GLY A 159 -18.87 -1.75 7.33
N ASP A 160 -19.78 -0.79 7.39
CA ASP A 160 -19.85 0.33 6.46
C ASP A 160 -19.26 1.59 7.08
N LEU A 161 -18.85 2.53 6.23
CA LEU A 161 -18.45 3.86 6.68
C LEU A 161 -19.64 4.55 7.36
N SER A 162 -19.38 5.11 8.54
CA SER A 162 -20.31 6.00 9.24
C SER A 162 -20.56 7.28 8.44
N ASN A 163 -21.65 7.99 8.76
CA ASN A 163 -21.93 9.28 8.12
C ASN A 163 -20.81 10.29 8.37
N TYR A 164 -20.25 10.30 9.59
CA TYR A 164 -19.11 11.14 9.93
C TYR A 164 -17.89 10.85 9.04
N GLU A 165 -17.57 9.57 8.79
CA GLU A 165 -16.46 9.21 7.91
C GLU A 165 -16.71 9.62 6.46
N LYS A 166 -17.95 9.47 5.96
CA LYS A 166 -18.34 9.91 4.61
C LYS A 166 -18.22 11.43 4.47
N GLU A 167 -18.77 12.20 5.40
CA GLU A 167 -18.66 13.67 5.43
C GLU A 167 -17.19 14.11 5.50
N MET A 168 -16.38 13.41 6.31
CA MET A 168 -14.94 13.69 6.39
C MET A 168 -14.24 13.38 5.07
N ILE A 169 -14.60 12.31 4.37
CA ILE A 169 -14.02 12.00 3.04
C ILE A 169 -14.29 13.14 2.07
N GLU A 170 -15.55 13.58 1.93
CA GLU A 170 -15.92 14.68 1.03
C GLU A 170 -15.16 15.96 1.37
N LYS A 171 -15.16 16.33 2.65
CA LYS A 171 -14.40 17.48 3.15
C LYS A 171 -12.91 17.39 2.82
N LEU A 172 -12.31 16.21 2.99
CA LEU A 172 -10.89 16.02 2.72
C LEU A 172 -10.55 16.00 1.24
N ILE A 173 -11.48 15.59 0.37
CA ILE A 173 -11.35 15.73 -1.08
C ILE A 173 -11.37 17.22 -1.43
N GLU A 174 -12.38 17.95 -0.97
CA GLU A 174 -12.58 19.37 -1.27
C GLU A 174 -11.44 20.25 -0.75
N GLU A 175 -10.97 20.02 0.48
CA GLU A 175 -10.01 20.89 1.15
C GLU A 175 -8.55 20.49 0.90
N ARG A 176 -8.28 19.25 0.45
CA ARG A 176 -6.90 18.73 0.40
C ARG A 176 -6.61 17.77 -0.73
N TYR A 177 -7.14 16.54 -0.71
CA TYR A 177 -6.67 15.48 -1.61
C TYR A 177 -7.11 15.67 -3.07
N GLY A 178 -8.17 16.44 -3.31
CA GLY A 178 -8.58 16.89 -4.64
C GLY A 178 -7.88 18.16 -5.12
N ARG A 179 -6.98 18.75 -4.32
CA ARG A 179 -6.31 20.02 -4.63
C ARG A 179 -4.90 19.84 -5.14
N ASP A 180 -4.59 20.52 -6.25
CA ASP A 180 -3.25 20.52 -6.84
C ASP A 180 -2.22 21.16 -5.89
N GLU A 181 -2.62 22.15 -5.09
CA GLU A 181 -1.72 22.78 -4.12
C GLU A 181 -1.19 21.78 -3.10
N TRP A 182 -1.96 20.74 -2.77
CA TRP A 182 -1.52 19.65 -1.90
C TRP A 182 -0.76 18.58 -2.69
N ASN A 183 -1.33 18.12 -3.82
CA ASN A 183 -0.78 17.01 -4.60
C ASN A 183 0.57 17.34 -5.25
N PHE A 184 0.78 18.61 -5.62
CA PHE A 184 2.00 19.11 -6.23
C PHE A 184 2.87 19.96 -5.28
N TRP A 185 2.54 19.99 -3.98
CA TRP A 185 3.30 20.73 -2.97
C TRP A 185 4.74 20.21 -2.87
N ARG A 186 5.72 21.12 -2.81
CA ARG A 186 7.17 20.81 -2.74
C ARG A 186 7.65 20.50 -1.33
#